data_AF-A0A919DRB2-F1
#
_entry.id   AF-A0A919DRB2-F1
#
_cell.length_a   1.000
_cell.length_b   1.000
_cell.length_c   1.000
_cell.angle_alpha   90.00
_cell.angle_beta   90.00
_cell.angle_gamma   90.00
#
_symmetry.space_group_name_H-M   'P 1'
#
loop_
_entity.id
_entity.type
_entity.pdbx_description
1 polymer ?
#
loop_
_entity_poly.entity_id
_entity_poly.type
_entity_poly.pdbx_seq_one_letter_code
_entity_poly.pdbx_strand_id
1 'polypeptide(L)'
;MRGAQGAYAPCVTDRIQKIVAELPELEDVTGVWRTADRCLAQGDNVFLADLSLALTAAHRSGDGWIWQYESLFDHLLRSLAVTPGPGNVAQALRLISPAGATAAAVRERSRYVASLLASCQSAEDLSVVFTGKAPEELRACLVHELVLRGVDVTRAPGIAGWATSPHWKHHPLGELPLTLSGVEGEPDLPGYSARGGSHAMPYGPSRTRRVRAAAAAHAPSAADTTTPAAADRIGAAVANWVEGSNGRVEARVFGLAAPLGAEAVPGALPSLGLECLCGAGKKTAVTVAACPPDQAWRVLFAAASTGGAYNHGVRGAYGRLAAWRSLAGLSGAAETGPAEEVEARVRECAWYDFDAETSWFERVAWDIGLLAVSPGRRRLAVLAATDTD
;
A
#
# COMPACT_ATOMS: atom_id res chain seq x y z
N MET A 1 52.76 -30.84 34.55
CA MET A 1 51.67 -31.11 33.59
C MET A 1 50.52 -30.17 33.88
N ARG A 2 50.46 -29.03 33.16
CA ARG A 2 49.27 -28.17 33.12
C ARG A 2 48.55 -28.51 31.81
N GLY A 3 47.36 -29.08 31.92
CA GLY A 3 46.50 -29.39 30.78
C GLY A 3 45.99 -28.08 30.16
N ALA A 4 46.29 -27.88 28.89
CA ALA A 4 45.71 -26.81 28.10
C ALA A 4 44.22 -27.12 27.88
N GLN A 5 43.34 -26.34 28.53
CA GLN A 5 41.94 -26.22 28.11
C GLN A 5 41.93 -25.56 26.73
N GLY A 6 41.78 -26.36 25.68
CA GLY A 6 41.44 -25.86 24.36
C GLY A 6 40.04 -25.27 24.42
N ALA A 7 39.94 -23.94 24.29
CA ALA A 7 38.66 -23.26 24.12
C ALA A 7 38.02 -23.74 22.81
N TYR A 8 36.97 -24.55 22.93
CA TYR A 8 36.17 -24.98 21.79
C TYR A 8 35.49 -23.75 21.20
N ALA A 9 35.83 -23.38 19.97
CA ALA A 9 35.04 -22.38 19.25
C ALA A 9 33.66 -23.00 18.97
N PRO A 10 32.55 -22.41 19.44
CA PRO A 10 31.22 -22.98 19.24
C PRO A 10 30.88 -23.08 17.75
N CYS A 11 30.27 -24.19 17.34
CA CYS A 11 29.77 -24.37 15.98
C CYS A 11 28.69 -23.32 15.68
N VAL A 12 28.48 -22.99 14.39
CA VAL A 12 27.44 -22.03 13.96
C VAL A 12 26.06 -22.40 14.52
N THR A 13 25.74 -23.70 14.55
CA THR A 13 24.50 -24.21 15.14
C THR A 13 24.41 -23.94 16.64
N ASP A 14 25.49 -24.15 17.40
CA ASP A 14 25.53 -23.91 18.85
C ASP A 14 25.31 -22.42 19.16
N ARG A 15 25.89 -21.55 18.31
CA ARG A 15 25.71 -20.09 18.42
C ARG A 15 24.26 -19.68 18.18
N ILE A 16 23.59 -20.25 17.16
CA ILE A 16 22.18 -19.97 16.87
C ILE A 16 21.30 -20.42 18.04
N GLN A 17 21.47 -21.65 18.51
CA GLN A 17 20.67 -22.19 19.62
C GLN A 17 20.85 -21.38 20.90
N LYS A 18 22.08 -20.92 21.19
CA LYS A 18 22.35 -20.03 22.31
C LYS A 18 21.58 -18.71 22.19
N ILE A 19 21.63 -18.05 21.03
CA ILE A 19 20.90 -16.79 20.81
C ILE A 19 19.40 -16.99 21.01
N VAL A 20 18.83 -18.07 20.45
CA VAL A 20 17.41 -18.38 20.57
C VAL A 20 17.01 -18.62 22.02
N ALA A 21 17.80 -19.39 22.78
CA ALA A 21 17.51 -19.71 24.17
C ALA A 21 17.61 -18.50 25.12
N GLU A 22 18.53 -17.57 24.86
CA GLU A 22 18.76 -16.38 25.70
C GLU A 22 17.78 -15.23 25.36
N LEU A 23 17.16 -15.23 24.18
CA LEU A 23 16.36 -14.10 23.70
C LEU A 23 15.15 -13.73 24.59
N PRO A 24 14.38 -14.68 25.14
CA PRO A 24 13.21 -14.36 25.98
C PRO A 24 13.56 -13.58 27.25
N GLU A 25 14.79 -13.74 27.75
CA GLU A 25 15.29 -13.09 28.97
C GLU A 25 15.81 -11.67 28.70
N LEU A 26 15.85 -11.22 27.45
CA LEU A 26 16.35 -9.91 27.08
C LEU A 26 15.26 -8.84 27.17
N GLU A 27 15.59 -7.73 27.83
CA GLU A 27 14.80 -6.50 27.81
C GLU A 27 14.97 -5.73 26.49
N ASP A 28 16.07 -5.96 25.75
CA ASP A 28 16.39 -5.33 24.47
C ASP A 28 17.11 -6.31 23.51
N VAL A 29 16.69 -6.33 22.24
CA VAL A 29 17.23 -7.19 21.17
C VAL A 29 18.28 -6.50 20.27
N THR A 30 18.56 -5.21 20.48
CA THR A 30 19.47 -4.41 19.63
C THR A 30 20.90 -4.97 19.58
N GLY A 31 21.36 -5.64 20.64
CA GLY A 31 22.66 -6.34 20.64
C GLY A 31 22.70 -7.50 19.64
N VAL A 32 21.59 -8.21 19.48
CA VAL A 32 21.46 -9.32 18.54
C VAL A 32 21.31 -8.80 17.11
N TRP A 33 20.59 -7.69 16.90
CA TRP A 33 20.53 -7.01 15.60
C TRP A 33 21.93 -6.64 15.07
N ARG A 34 22.75 -5.97 15.90
CA ARG A 34 24.13 -5.61 15.53
C ARG A 34 24.99 -6.83 15.19
N THR A 35 24.71 -7.96 15.82
CA THR A 35 25.41 -9.21 15.56
C THR A 35 25.01 -9.79 14.20
N ALA A 36 23.72 -9.80 13.89
CA ALA A 36 23.21 -10.21 12.58
C ALA A 36 23.72 -9.30 11.46
N ASP A 37 23.67 -7.98 11.65
CA ASP A 37 24.16 -7.00 10.67
C ASP A 37 25.64 -7.21 10.34
N ARG A 38 26.46 -7.55 11.35
CA ARG A 38 27.88 -7.85 11.16
C ARG A 38 28.09 -9.14 10.36
N CYS A 39 27.33 -10.20 10.65
CA CYS A 39 27.37 -11.43 9.87
C CYS A 39 26.99 -11.17 8.40
N LEU A 40 25.91 -10.40 8.17
CA LEU A 40 25.47 -10.04 6.83
C LEU A 40 26.53 -9.22 6.07
N ALA A 41 27.16 -8.24 6.73
CA ALA A 41 28.25 -7.45 6.16
C ALA A 41 29.49 -8.29 5.81
N GLN A 42 29.65 -9.45 6.46
CA GLN A 42 30.70 -10.44 6.16
C GLN A 42 30.28 -11.45 5.08
N GLY A 43 29.07 -11.32 4.51
CA GLY A 43 28.53 -12.22 3.50
C GLY A 43 27.86 -13.48 4.06
N ASP A 44 27.71 -13.60 5.38
CA ASP A 44 27.09 -14.76 6.03
C ASP A 44 25.56 -14.61 6.10
N ASN A 45 24.93 -14.57 4.92
CA ASN A 45 23.47 -14.49 4.78
C ASN A 45 22.75 -15.79 5.18
N VAL A 46 23.44 -16.94 5.11
CA VAL A 46 22.92 -18.23 5.55
C VAL A 46 22.69 -18.24 7.07
N PHE A 47 23.62 -17.68 7.85
CA PHE A 47 23.43 -17.53 9.30
C PHE A 47 22.14 -16.78 9.65
N LEU A 48 21.82 -15.70 8.94
CA LEU A 48 20.60 -14.93 9.19
C LEU A 48 19.34 -15.77 8.93
N ALA A 49 19.31 -16.50 7.81
CA ALA A 49 18.18 -17.36 7.48
C ALA A 49 18.00 -18.51 8.48
N ASP A 50 19.10 -19.16 8.86
CA ASP A 50 19.06 -20.29 9.80
C ASP A 50 18.66 -19.81 11.21
N LEU A 51 19.11 -18.62 11.63
CA LEU A 51 18.66 -17.99 12.86
C LEU A 51 17.14 -17.70 12.81
N SER A 52 16.63 -17.10 11.74
CA SER A 52 15.18 -16.86 11.57
C SER A 52 14.35 -18.15 11.61
N LEU A 53 14.82 -19.22 10.98
CA LEU A 53 14.15 -20.52 11.01
C LEU A 53 14.15 -21.14 12.41
N ALA A 54 15.26 -21.01 13.14
CA ALA A 54 15.36 -21.48 14.52
C ALA A 54 14.43 -20.69 15.46
N LEU A 55 14.34 -19.36 15.31
CA LEU A 55 13.39 -18.52 16.06
C LEU A 55 11.95 -18.96 15.80
N THR A 56 11.59 -19.20 14.54
CA THR A 56 10.22 -19.62 14.19
C THR A 56 9.89 -21.01 14.75
N ALA A 57 10.87 -21.91 14.79
CA ALA A 57 10.70 -23.23 15.39
C ALA A 57 10.51 -23.14 16.91
N ALA A 58 11.35 -22.36 17.60
CA ALA A 58 11.26 -22.16 19.04
C ALA A 58 9.97 -21.48 19.47
N HIS A 59 9.52 -20.46 18.72
CA HIS A 59 8.27 -19.76 19.00
C HIS A 59 7.03 -20.68 18.94
N ARG A 60 7.05 -21.70 18.07
CA ARG A 60 5.95 -22.69 17.99
C ARG A 60 5.98 -23.72 19.12
N SER A 61 7.16 -23.99 19.67
CA SER A 61 7.34 -25.01 20.71
C SER A 61 7.14 -24.45 22.12
N GLY A 62 7.09 -23.12 22.28
CA GLY A 62 6.91 -22.46 23.57
C GLY A 62 5.45 -22.16 23.90
N ASP A 63 5.15 -22.13 25.19
CA ASP A 63 3.87 -21.64 25.71
C ASP A 63 3.95 -20.12 25.87
N GLY A 64 3.43 -19.38 24.88
CA GLY A 64 3.22 -17.93 24.99
C GLY A 64 3.84 -17.10 23.87
N TRP A 65 3.30 -15.89 23.71
CA TRP A 65 3.78 -14.90 22.76
C TRP A 65 5.08 -14.25 23.28
N ILE A 66 6.14 -14.28 22.48
CA ILE A 66 7.48 -13.75 22.80
C ILE A 66 7.80 -12.68 21.76
N TRP A 67 7.59 -11.41 22.11
CA TRP A 67 7.77 -10.27 21.21
C TRP A 67 9.20 -10.18 20.66
N GLN A 68 10.21 -10.63 21.43
CA GLN A 68 11.61 -10.62 21.00
C GLN A 68 11.84 -11.49 19.75
N TYR A 69 11.15 -12.64 19.65
CA TYR A 69 11.27 -13.53 18.49
C TYR A 69 10.70 -12.89 17.23
N GLU A 70 9.53 -12.24 17.33
CA GLU A 70 8.93 -11.52 16.21
C GLU A 70 9.79 -10.33 15.77
N SER A 71 10.23 -9.52 16.74
CA SER A 71 11.10 -8.37 16.50
C SER A 71 12.39 -8.75 15.77
N LEU A 72 13.06 -9.82 16.21
CA LEU A 72 14.28 -10.31 15.57
C LEU A 72 14.01 -10.95 14.22
N PHE A 73 12.93 -11.71 14.06
CA PHE A 73 12.53 -12.29 12.78
C PHE A 73 12.32 -11.20 11.72
N ASP A 74 11.57 -10.14 12.06
CA ASP A 74 11.29 -9.04 11.15
C ASP A 74 12.56 -8.28 10.74
N HIS A 75 13.48 -8.05 11.68
CA HIS A 75 14.78 -7.45 11.40
C HIS A 75 15.60 -8.28 10.42
N LEU A 76 15.69 -9.61 10.64
CA LEU A 76 16.46 -10.51 9.79
C LEU A 76 15.88 -10.63 8.38
N LEU A 77 14.55 -10.80 8.27
CA LEU A 77 13.85 -10.84 6.99
C LEU A 77 14.05 -9.54 6.22
N ARG A 78 13.87 -8.39 6.87
CA ARG A 78 14.12 -7.07 6.27
C ARG A 78 15.55 -6.96 5.78
N SER A 79 16.53 -7.30 6.62
CA SER A 79 17.95 -7.18 6.30
C SER A 79 18.33 -8.00 5.06
N LEU A 80 17.81 -9.23 4.93
CA LEU A 80 17.99 -10.05 3.74
C LEU A 80 17.31 -9.43 2.52
N ALA A 81 16.06 -8.97 2.63
CA ALA A 81 15.33 -8.44 1.50
C ALA A 81 15.92 -7.12 0.94
N VAL A 82 16.46 -6.26 1.81
CA VAL A 82 16.98 -4.93 1.42
C VAL A 82 18.46 -4.92 1.04
N THR A 83 19.21 -5.99 1.32
CA THR A 83 20.63 -6.08 0.95
C THR A 83 20.75 -6.66 -0.46
N PRO A 84 21.28 -5.90 -1.45
CA PRO A 84 21.34 -6.37 -2.82
C PRO A 84 22.09 -7.70 -2.97
N GLY A 85 21.58 -8.58 -3.82
CA GLY A 85 22.27 -9.78 -4.26
C GLY A 85 21.40 -11.04 -4.25
N PRO A 86 21.58 -11.94 -5.23
CA PRO A 86 20.69 -13.08 -5.45
C PRO A 86 20.74 -14.09 -4.30
N GLY A 87 21.88 -14.19 -3.60
CA GLY A 87 21.99 -15.00 -2.38
C GLY A 87 21.06 -14.52 -1.28
N ASN A 88 20.93 -13.21 -1.07
CA ASN A 88 20.06 -12.64 -0.05
C ASN A 88 18.59 -12.81 -0.42
N VAL A 89 18.24 -12.66 -1.71
CA VAL A 89 16.90 -12.97 -2.22
C VAL A 89 16.53 -14.42 -1.93
N ALA A 90 17.42 -15.37 -2.28
CA ALA A 90 17.20 -16.80 -2.03
C ALA A 90 17.00 -17.10 -0.54
N GLN A 91 17.78 -16.47 0.34
CA GLN A 91 17.62 -16.61 1.79
C GLN A 91 16.30 -16.00 2.29
N ALA A 92 15.91 -14.82 1.82
CA ALA A 92 14.63 -14.20 2.17
C ALA A 92 13.45 -15.08 1.75
N LEU A 93 13.50 -15.72 0.57
CA LEU A 93 12.46 -16.65 0.10
C LEU A 93 12.24 -17.84 1.05
N ARG A 94 13.30 -18.34 1.70
CA ARG A 94 13.17 -19.42 2.71
C ARG A 94 12.30 -19.01 3.91
N LEU A 95 12.20 -17.71 4.19
CA LEU A 95 11.53 -17.17 5.38
C LEU A 95 10.06 -16.77 5.13
N ILE A 96 9.59 -16.77 3.89
CA ILE A 96 8.23 -16.31 3.57
C ILE A 96 7.18 -17.33 4.00
N SER A 97 7.47 -18.61 3.77
CA SER A 97 6.57 -19.73 4.10
C SER A 97 7.25 -20.72 5.05
N PRO A 98 7.54 -20.32 6.31
CA PRO A 98 8.06 -21.25 7.29
C PRO A 98 6.98 -22.30 7.61
N ALA A 99 7.40 -23.53 7.89
CA ALA A 99 6.48 -24.66 8.08
C ALA A 99 5.39 -24.34 9.13
N GLY A 100 4.11 -24.50 8.82
CA GLY A 100 3.04 -24.21 9.81
C GLY A 100 2.63 -22.74 9.93
N ALA A 101 3.14 -21.84 9.10
CA ALA A 101 2.52 -20.52 8.92
C ALA A 101 1.11 -20.68 8.31
N THR A 102 0.16 -19.86 8.77
CA THR A 102 -1.19 -19.82 8.18
C THR A 102 -1.15 -19.20 6.79
N ALA A 103 -2.12 -19.55 5.94
CA ALA A 103 -2.22 -18.95 4.60
C ALA A 103 -2.36 -17.41 4.66
N ALA A 104 -3.02 -16.87 5.68
CA ALA A 104 -3.16 -15.43 5.88
C ALA A 104 -1.81 -14.77 6.19
N ALA A 105 -1.03 -15.32 7.13
CA ALA A 105 0.29 -14.80 7.46
C ALA A 105 1.27 -14.88 6.28
N VAL A 106 1.20 -15.95 5.48
CA VAL A 106 2.01 -16.06 4.24
C VAL A 106 1.62 -14.97 3.24
N ARG A 107 0.32 -14.68 3.08
CA ARG A 107 -0.13 -13.61 2.17
C ARG A 107 0.35 -12.23 2.62
N GLU A 108 0.14 -11.89 3.89
CA GLU A 108 0.58 -10.61 4.45
C GLU A 108 2.09 -10.43 4.32
N ARG A 109 2.87 -11.44 4.69
CA ARG A 109 4.33 -11.43 4.54
C ARG A 109 4.75 -11.33 3.08
N SER A 110 4.05 -12.01 2.16
CA SER A 110 4.33 -11.93 0.73
C SER A 110 4.18 -10.50 0.19
N ARG A 111 3.14 -9.77 0.60
CA ARG A 111 2.93 -8.37 0.22
C ARG A 111 4.06 -7.47 0.71
N TYR A 112 4.43 -7.61 1.98
CA TYR A 112 5.51 -6.83 2.57
C TYR A 112 6.86 -7.11 1.92
N VAL A 113 7.21 -8.40 1.76
CA VAL A 113 8.49 -8.81 1.18
C VAL A 113 8.58 -8.44 -0.30
N ALA A 114 7.49 -8.53 -1.07
CA ALA A 114 7.46 -8.05 -2.45
C ALA A 114 7.87 -6.57 -2.56
N SER A 115 7.33 -5.72 -1.67
CA SER A 115 7.65 -4.29 -1.66
C SER A 115 9.11 -4.00 -1.27
N LEU A 116 9.65 -4.73 -0.28
CA LEU A 116 11.07 -4.64 0.09
C LEU A 116 11.99 -5.06 -1.07
N LEU A 117 11.72 -6.24 -1.65
CA LEU A 117 12.52 -6.81 -2.73
C LEU A 117 12.52 -5.91 -3.96
N ALA A 118 11.35 -5.45 -4.40
CA ALA A 118 11.25 -4.56 -5.56
C ALA A 118 11.97 -3.22 -5.34
N SER A 119 12.06 -2.74 -4.10
CA SER A 119 12.74 -1.49 -3.78
C SER A 119 14.26 -1.58 -3.76
N CYS A 120 14.83 -2.78 -3.54
CA CYS A 120 16.24 -2.92 -3.20
C CYS A 120 17.00 -3.90 -4.10
N GLN A 121 16.30 -4.69 -4.91
CA GLN A 121 16.90 -5.70 -5.78
C GLN A 121 16.70 -5.33 -7.25
N SER A 122 17.63 -5.75 -8.10
CA SER A 122 17.48 -5.64 -9.55
C SER A 122 16.44 -6.64 -10.07
N ALA A 123 15.83 -6.35 -11.22
CA ALA A 123 14.93 -7.31 -11.87
C ALA A 123 15.64 -8.64 -12.21
N GLU A 124 16.94 -8.59 -12.52
CA GLU A 124 17.76 -9.77 -12.80
C GLU A 124 17.90 -10.67 -11.56
N ASP A 125 18.24 -10.09 -10.40
CA ASP A 125 18.37 -10.83 -9.14
C ASP A 125 17.04 -11.42 -8.68
N LEU A 126 15.92 -10.78 -9.04
CA LEU A 126 14.57 -11.22 -8.70
C LEU A 126 14.04 -12.33 -9.60
N SER A 127 14.71 -12.67 -10.70
CA SER A 127 14.31 -13.77 -11.59
C SER A 127 14.18 -15.13 -10.87
N VAL A 128 14.94 -15.33 -9.78
CA VAL A 128 14.88 -16.55 -8.94
C VAL A 128 13.51 -16.74 -8.28
N VAL A 129 12.77 -15.65 -8.02
CA VAL A 129 11.42 -15.70 -7.42
C VAL A 129 10.42 -16.36 -8.38
N PHE A 130 10.60 -16.13 -9.69
CA PHE A 130 9.70 -16.58 -10.74
C PHE A 130 10.08 -17.95 -11.32
N THR A 131 11.37 -18.28 -11.32
CA THR A 131 11.88 -19.57 -11.83
C THR A 131 11.97 -20.64 -10.75
N GLY A 132 12.10 -20.25 -9.48
CA GLY A 132 12.22 -21.15 -8.33
C GLY A 132 10.92 -21.38 -7.58
N LYS A 133 11.01 -21.98 -6.39
CA LYS A 133 9.88 -22.22 -5.49
C LYS A 133 9.59 -20.95 -4.67
N ALA A 134 8.48 -20.29 -4.96
CA ALA A 134 7.97 -19.15 -4.22
C ALA A 134 6.43 -19.21 -4.11
N PRO A 135 5.81 -18.54 -3.12
CA PRO A 135 4.36 -18.41 -3.08
C PRO A 135 3.79 -17.64 -4.27
N GLU A 136 2.64 -18.05 -4.78
CA GLU A 136 1.92 -17.35 -5.86
C GLU A 136 1.63 -15.88 -5.51
N GLU A 137 1.17 -15.62 -4.28
CA GLU A 137 0.91 -14.25 -3.78
C GLU A 137 2.16 -13.37 -3.91
N LEU A 138 3.35 -13.89 -3.56
CA LEU A 138 4.60 -13.14 -3.64
C LEU A 138 4.92 -12.77 -5.08
N ARG A 139 4.78 -13.72 -6.02
CA ARG A 139 5.05 -13.48 -7.43
C ARG A 139 4.09 -12.43 -8.00
N ALA A 140 2.80 -12.56 -7.72
CA ALA A 140 1.78 -11.61 -8.15
C ALA A 140 2.04 -10.20 -7.59
N CYS A 141 2.35 -10.10 -6.29
CA CYS A 141 2.70 -8.82 -5.68
C CYS A 141 3.97 -8.23 -6.31
N LEU A 142 5.02 -9.04 -6.49
CA LEU A 142 6.29 -8.60 -7.03
C LEU A 142 6.18 -8.08 -8.46
N VAL A 143 5.34 -8.69 -9.31
CA VAL A 143 5.03 -8.17 -10.65
C VAL A 143 4.55 -6.72 -10.56
N HIS A 144 3.53 -6.43 -9.75
CA HIS A 144 2.99 -5.06 -9.71
C HIS A 144 3.88 -4.08 -8.95
N GLU A 145 4.65 -4.53 -7.96
CA GLU A 145 5.68 -3.70 -7.31
C GLU A 145 6.80 -3.30 -8.29
N LEU A 146 7.16 -4.18 -9.23
CA LEU A 146 8.12 -3.89 -10.29
C LEU A 146 7.53 -2.96 -11.36
N VAL A 147 6.26 -3.16 -11.76
CA VAL A 147 5.57 -2.26 -12.70
C VAL A 147 5.48 -0.85 -12.14
N LEU A 148 5.13 -0.70 -10.85
CA LEU A 148 5.11 0.60 -10.17
C LEU A 148 6.46 1.31 -10.19
N ARG A 149 7.57 0.56 -10.29
CA ARG A 149 8.95 1.06 -10.38
C ARG A 149 9.45 1.20 -11.82
N GLY A 150 8.57 1.09 -12.80
CA GLY A 150 8.90 1.29 -14.21
C GLY A 150 9.62 0.12 -14.89
N VAL A 151 9.64 -1.07 -14.27
CA VAL A 151 10.22 -2.26 -14.89
C VAL A 151 9.23 -2.86 -15.89
N ASP A 152 9.69 -3.11 -17.12
CA ASP A 152 8.94 -3.85 -18.12
C ASP A 152 8.98 -5.35 -17.83
N VAL A 153 8.07 -5.80 -16.95
CA VAL A 153 7.92 -7.19 -16.54
C VAL A 153 7.57 -8.13 -17.68
N THR A 154 7.05 -7.63 -18.80
CA THR A 154 6.70 -8.44 -19.98
C THR A 154 7.91 -8.81 -20.82
N ARG A 155 9.03 -8.12 -20.62
CA ARG A 155 10.29 -8.34 -21.35
C ARG A 155 11.46 -8.71 -20.44
N ALA A 156 11.33 -8.53 -19.13
CA ALA A 156 12.36 -8.85 -18.16
C ALA A 156 12.71 -10.35 -18.15
N PRO A 157 13.98 -10.74 -18.42
CA PRO A 157 14.42 -12.13 -18.41
C PRO A 157 14.09 -12.85 -17.10
N GLY A 158 13.59 -14.08 -17.19
CA GLY A 158 13.19 -14.89 -16.03
C GLY A 158 11.89 -14.47 -15.33
N ILE A 159 11.35 -13.28 -15.64
CA ILE A 159 10.08 -12.76 -15.09
C ILE A 159 8.95 -12.90 -16.10
N ALA A 160 9.20 -12.51 -17.35
CA ALA A 160 8.20 -12.39 -18.41
C ALA A 160 7.32 -13.63 -18.58
N GLY A 161 7.93 -14.82 -18.63
CA GLY A 161 7.21 -16.08 -18.83
C GLY A 161 6.18 -16.38 -17.73
N TRP A 162 6.45 -15.97 -16.48
CA TRP A 162 5.47 -16.09 -15.40
C TRP A 162 4.44 -14.97 -15.47
N ALA A 163 4.89 -13.71 -15.60
CA ALA A 163 4.02 -12.53 -15.59
C ALA A 163 2.95 -12.56 -16.70
N THR A 164 3.30 -13.00 -17.91
CA THR A 164 2.35 -13.07 -19.04
C THR A 164 1.59 -14.38 -19.15
N SER A 165 1.80 -15.32 -18.22
CA SER A 165 1.16 -16.63 -18.28
C SER A 165 -0.30 -16.56 -17.78
N PRO A 166 -1.24 -17.25 -18.43
CA PRO A 166 -2.66 -17.19 -18.09
C PRO A 166 -3.02 -17.88 -16.75
N HIS A 167 -2.07 -18.57 -16.11
CA HIS A 167 -2.32 -19.37 -14.91
C HIS A 167 -2.84 -18.56 -13.71
N TRP A 168 -2.49 -17.28 -13.61
CA TRP A 168 -2.89 -16.40 -12.52
C TRP A 168 -3.95 -15.37 -12.93
N LYS A 169 -4.62 -15.55 -14.08
CA LYS A 169 -5.67 -14.63 -14.57
C LYS A 169 -6.87 -14.45 -13.62
N HIS A 170 -7.07 -15.40 -12.70
CA HIS A 170 -8.12 -15.36 -11.68
C HIS A 170 -7.62 -14.80 -10.34
N HIS A 171 -6.33 -14.48 -10.24
CA HIS A 171 -5.80 -13.76 -9.10
C HIS A 171 -6.32 -12.32 -9.15
N PRO A 172 -6.69 -11.68 -8.01
CA PRO A 172 -7.21 -10.31 -8.02
C PRO A 172 -6.27 -9.29 -8.70
N LEU A 173 -4.96 -9.48 -8.54
CA LEU A 173 -3.96 -8.63 -9.20
C LEU A 173 -3.87 -8.85 -10.72
N GLY A 174 -4.35 -9.98 -11.25
CA GLY A 174 -4.38 -10.27 -12.68
C GLY A 174 -5.33 -9.38 -13.48
N GLU A 175 -6.19 -8.61 -12.80
CA GLU A 175 -7.07 -7.58 -13.39
C GLU A 175 -6.29 -6.32 -13.82
N LEU A 176 -5.10 -6.11 -13.24
CA LEU A 176 -4.33 -4.88 -13.45
C LEU A 176 -3.42 -4.96 -14.69
N PRO A 177 -3.19 -3.82 -15.37
CA PRO A 177 -2.21 -3.75 -16.45
C PRO A 177 -0.79 -4.16 -16.01
N LEU A 178 -0.10 -4.89 -16.88
CA LEU A 178 1.32 -5.23 -16.72
C LEU A 178 2.27 -4.09 -17.11
N THR A 179 1.72 -2.93 -17.45
CA THR A 179 2.45 -1.68 -17.68
C THR A 179 1.89 -0.60 -16.78
N LEU A 180 2.69 0.44 -16.52
CA LEU A 180 2.21 1.61 -15.81
C LEU A 180 1.34 2.43 -16.76
N SER A 181 0.12 2.72 -16.33
CA SER A 181 -0.82 3.53 -17.09
C SER A 181 -0.48 5.01 -16.98
N GLY A 182 -0.85 5.79 -18.00
CA GLY A 182 -0.68 7.24 -17.96
C GLY A 182 -1.49 7.94 -16.85
N VAL A 183 -2.54 7.31 -16.29
CA VAL A 183 -3.25 7.86 -15.12
C VAL A 183 -2.55 7.56 -13.80
N GLU A 184 -1.56 6.66 -13.79
CA GLU A 184 -0.80 6.33 -12.58
C GLU A 184 0.40 7.28 -12.39
N GLY A 185 0.78 8.01 -13.45
CA GLY A 185 1.80 9.05 -13.41
C GLY A 185 3.12 8.54 -12.82
N GLU A 186 3.62 9.23 -11.79
CA GLU A 186 4.77 8.82 -11.00
C GLU A 186 4.30 8.42 -9.60
N PRO A 187 4.18 7.12 -9.29
CA PRO A 187 3.72 6.65 -7.99
C PRO A 187 4.68 7.04 -6.86
N ASP A 188 4.10 7.56 -5.78
CA ASP A 188 4.83 7.86 -4.54
C ASP A 188 5.11 6.57 -3.78
N LEU A 189 6.22 5.90 -4.10
CA LEU A 189 6.58 4.61 -3.52
C LEU A 189 7.39 4.72 -2.23
N PRO A 190 7.23 3.75 -1.32
CA PRO A 190 8.08 3.68 -0.15
C PRO A 190 9.54 3.36 -0.54
N GLY A 191 10.48 4.04 0.10
CA GLY A 191 11.89 3.70 0.09
C GLY A 191 12.25 2.90 1.33
N TYR A 192 13.02 1.83 1.17
CA TYR A 192 13.41 0.95 2.26
C TYR A 192 14.92 0.90 2.49
N SER A 193 15.29 0.68 3.75
CA SER A 193 16.64 0.37 4.19
C SER A 193 16.60 -0.65 5.32
N ALA A 194 17.78 -1.17 5.70
CA ALA A 194 17.91 -2.05 6.87
C ALA A 194 17.42 -1.38 8.16
N ARG A 195 17.51 -0.04 8.26
CA ARG A 195 17.16 0.71 9.48
C ARG A 195 15.75 1.27 9.51
N GLY A 196 14.98 1.10 8.44
CA GLY A 196 13.62 1.66 8.38
C GLY A 196 13.11 1.86 6.97
N GLY A 197 11.90 2.41 6.86
CA GLY A 197 11.30 2.82 5.60
C GLY A 197 10.88 4.27 5.65
N SER A 198 10.67 4.85 4.48
CA SER A 198 10.08 6.17 4.29
C SER A 198 9.02 6.07 3.22
N HIS A 199 7.98 6.89 3.27
CA HIS A 199 6.96 7.00 2.23
C HIS A 199 6.49 8.44 2.17
N ALA A 200 6.02 8.86 1.00
CA ALA A 200 5.40 10.17 0.83
C ALA A 200 3.92 10.11 1.24
N MET A 201 3.43 11.23 1.74
CA MET A 201 2.03 11.44 2.13
C MET A 201 1.49 12.59 1.28
N PRO A 202 0.97 12.32 0.06
CA PRO A 202 0.51 13.34 -0.87
C PRO A 202 -0.89 13.89 -0.54
N TYR A 203 -1.46 13.49 0.60
CA TYR A 203 -2.77 13.92 1.12
C TYR A 203 -2.59 14.78 2.39
N GLY A 204 -3.68 15.42 2.84
CA GLY A 204 -3.67 16.50 3.83
C GLY A 204 -3.99 17.88 3.24
N PRO A 205 -4.07 18.94 4.07
CA PRO A 205 -4.70 20.20 3.70
C PRO A 205 -4.04 20.88 2.49
N SER A 206 -4.83 21.14 1.44
CA SER A 206 -4.34 21.72 0.18
C SER A 206 -3.68 23.10 0.39
N ARG A 207 -2.41 23.20 -0.01
CA ARG A 207 -1.59 24.44 0.01
C ARG A 207 -1.70 25.25 -1.30
N THR A 208 -2.36 24.72 -2.33
CA THR A 208 -2.47 25.30 -3.67
C THR A 208 -3.56 26.37 -3.79
N ARG A 209 -3.51 27.16 -4.88
CA ARG A 209 -4.30 28.38 -5.11
C ARG A 209 -5.81 28.10 -5.07
N ARG A 210 -6.40 28.43 -3.93
CA ARG A 210 -7.79 28.19 -3.56
C ARG A 210 -8.74 29.04 -4.40
N VAL A 211 -9.67 28.41 -5.10
CA VAL A 211 -10.82 29.12 -5.68
C VAL A 211 -11.93 29.10 -4.64
N ARG A 212 -12.25 30.28 -4.10
CA ARG A 212 -13.40 30.46 -3.22
C ARG A 212 -14.65 30.51 -4.09
N ALA A 213 -15.71 29.80 -3.71
CA ALA A 213 -16.97 29.81 -4.43
C ALA A 213 -17.41 31.24 -4.77
N ALA A 214 -17.55 31.55 -6.06
CA ALA A 214 -18.19 32.78 -6.49
C ALA A 214 -19.69 32.67 -6.13
N ALA A 215 -20.25 33.73 -5.55
CA ALA A 215 -21.59 33.72 -4.95
C ALA A 215 -22.78 33.56 -5.93
N ALA A 216 -22.58 33.14 -7.18
CA ALA A 216 -23.59 33.33 -8.24
C ALA A 216 -23.78 32.21 -9.26
N ALA A 217 -23.10 31.06 -9.15
CA ALA A 217 -23.38 29.93 -10.05
C ALA A 217 -24.52 29.07 -9.48
N HIS A 218 -25.69 29.06 -10.12
CA HIS A 218 -26.81 28.22 -9.72
C HIS A 218 -26.45 26.74 -9.92
N ALA A 219 -26.29 26.01 -8.81
CA ALA A 219 -26.04 24.58 -8.85
C ALA A 219 -27.33 23.84 -9.28
N PRO A 220 -27.24 22.85 -10.20
CA PRO A 220 -28.38 22.01 -10.53
C PRO A 220 -28.83 21.20 -9.31
N SER A 221 -30.12 20.88 -9.24
CA SER A 221 -30.64 19.94 -8.26
C SER A 221 -29.94 18.59 -8.39
N ALA A 222 -29.62 17.98 -7.24
CA ALA A 222 -28.92 16.73 -7.12
C ALA A 222 -29.75 15.73 -6.33
N ALA A 223 -29.84 14.50 -6.81
CA ALA A 223 -30.43 13.38 -6.08
C ALA A 223 -29.32 12.41 -5.70
N ASP A 224 -29.29 11.98 -4.43
CA ASP A 224 -28.40 10.90 -4.00
C ASP A 224 -28.86 9.58 -4.67
N THR A 225 -27.92 8.96 -5.36
CA THR A 225 -28.09 7.70 -6.11
C THR A 225 -27.10 6.64 -5.63
N THR A 226 -26.50 6.85 -4.46
CA THR A 226 -25.48 5.97 -3.89
C THR A 226 -26.07 4.59 -3.62
N THR A 227 -25.41 3.56 -4.15
CA THR A 227 -25.66 2.17 -3.77
C THR A 227 -24.51 1.69 -2.86
N PRO A 228 -24.71 0.64 -2.03
CA PRO A 228 -23.64 0.08 -1.22
C PRO A 228 -22.42 -0.32 -2.07
N ALA A 229 -22.63 -1.01 -3.19
CA ALA A 229 -21.56 -1.40 -4.10
C ALA A 229 -20.79 -0.20 -4.69
N ALA A 230 -21.49 0.91 -4.98
CA ALA A 230 -20.82 2.13 -5.45
C ALA A 230 -19.99 2.78 -4.33
N ALA A 231 -20.52 2.83 -3.10
CA ALA A 231 -19.81 3.36 -1.94
C ALA A 231 -18.56 2.53 -1.62
N ASP A 232 -18.68 1.20 -1.56
CA ASP A 232 -17.56 0.28 -1.30
C ASP A 232 -16.47 0.44 -2.37
N ARG A 233 -16.88 0.53 -3.64
CA ARG A 233 -15.93 0.70 -4.74
C ARG A 233 -15.21 2.03 -4.69
N ILE A 234 -15.92 3.14 -4.43
CA ILE A 234 -15.33 4.46 -4.26
C ILE A 234 -14.38 4.47 -3.05
N GLY A 235 -14.77 3.85 -1.94
CA GLY A 235 -14.00 3.77 -0.69
C GLY A 235 -12.87 2.75 -0.66
N ALA A 236 -12.69 1.94 -1.71
CA ALA A 236 -11.73 0.82 -1.72
C ALA A 236 -10.30 1.21 -1.29
N ALA A 237 -9.82 2.38 -1.72
CA ALA A 237 -8.49 2.90 -1.39
C ALA A 237 -8.30 3.30 0.09
N VAL A 238 -9.38 3.56 0.83
CA VAL A 238 -9.35 3.98 2.24
C VAL A 238 -10.02 2.95 3.16
N ALA A 239 -10.37 1.77 2.64
CA ALA A 239 -11.07 0.74 3.39
C ALA A 239 -10.30 0.32 4.66
N ASN A 240 -8.97 0.21 4.56
CA ASN A 240 -8.13 -0.14 5.70
C ASN A 240 -8.12 0.92 6.81
N TRP A 241 -8.40 2.19 6.50
CA TRP A 241 -8.48 3.25 7.52
C TRP A 241 -9.65 3.02 8.48
N VAL A 242 -10.74 2.41 8.00
CA VAL A 242 -11.89 2.03 8.85
C VAL A 242 -11.66 0.67 9.52
N GLU A 243 -11.15 -0.32 8.77
CA GLU A 243 -11.00 -1.69 9.28
C GLU A 243 -9.86 -1.84 10.29
N GLY A 244 -8.76 -1.14 10.06
CA GLY A 244 -7.53 -1.22 10.85
C GLY A 244 -7.24 0.03 11.67
N SER A 245 -8.12 1.03 11.65
CA SER A 245 -7.96 2.28 12.41
C SER A 245 -9.33 2.83 12.84
N ASN A 246 -9.41 4.11 13.18
CA ASN A 246 -10.63 4.80 13.59
C ASN A 246 -11.11 5.82 12.54
N GLY A 247 -10.71 5.63 11.29
CA GLY A 247 -11.01 6.53 10.19
C GLY A 247 -12.49 6.65 9.88
N ARG A 248 -12.89 7.81 9.34
CA ARG A 248 -14.24 8.09 8.85
C ARG A 248 -14.22 8.22 7.34
N VAL A 249 -15.19 7.61 6.66
CA VAL A 249 -15.29 7.63 5.19
C VAL A 249 -16.70 8.00 4.76
N GLU A 250 -16.81 8.96 3.84
CA GLU A 250 -18.03 9.31 3.13
C GLU A 250 -17.83 9.14 1.63
N ALA A 251 -18.45 8.10 1.07
CA ALA A 251 -18.49 7.83 -0.36
C ALA A 251 -19.93 8.00 -0.87
N ARG A 252 -20.13 8.86 -1.87
CA ARG A 252 -21.46 9.21 -2.40
C ARG A 252 -21.47 9.41 -3.91
N VAL A 253 -22.62 9.17 -4.54
CA VAL A 253 -22.89 9.38 -5.96
C VAL A 253 -24.19 10.14 -6.14
N PHE A 254 -24.14 11.24 -6.88
CA PHE A 254 -25.30 12.09 -7.16
C PHE A 254 -25.63 12.12 -8.65
N GLY A 255 -26.91 11.97 -8.95
CA GLY A 255 -27.49 12.28 -10.26
C GLY A 255 -27.92 13.75 -10.31
N LEU A 256 -27.54 14.46 -11.37
CA LEU A 256 -27.79 15.89 -11.51
C LEU A 256 -28.88 16.17 -12.55
N ALA A 257 -29.83 17.03 -12.20
CA ALA A 257 -30.96 17.38 -13.08
C ALA A 257 -30.51 18.11 -14.36
N ALA A 258 -29.38 18.82 -14.32
CA ALA A 258 -28.76 19.48 -15.45
C ALA A 258 -27.22 19.37 -15.39
N PRO A 259 -26.50 19.59 -16.51
CA PRO A 259 -25.04 19.58 -16.54
C PRO A 259 -24.41 20.59 -15.57
N LEU A 260 -23.46 20.14 -14.74
CA LEU A 260 -22.71 20.97 -13.80
C LEU A 260 -21.47 21.60 -14.46
N GLY A 261 -21.48 22.92 -14.62
CA GLY A 261 -20.32 23.70 -15.07
C GLY A 261 -19.20 23.68 -14.02
N ALA A 262 -17.94 23.82 -14.47
CA ALA A 262 -16.77 23.78 -13.57
C ALA A 262 -16.83 24.88 -12.48
N GLU A 263 -17.24 26.09 -12.86
CA GLU A 263 -17.43 27.23 -11.95
C GLU A 263 -18.53 27.01 -10.90
N ALA A 264 -19.46 26.09 -11.17
CA ALA A 264 -20.58 25.79 -10.26
C ALA A 264 -20.23 24.69 -9.24
N VAL A 265 -19.14 23.94 -9.45
CA VAL A 265 -18.74 22.85 -8.55
C VAL A 265 -18.57 23.33 -7.10
N PRO A 266 -17.81 24.40 -6.80
CA PRO A 266 -17.61 24.84 -5.41
C PRO A 266 -18.92 25.23 -4.71
N GLY A 267 -19.87 25.80 -5.45
CA GLY A 267 -21.19 26.18 -4.92
C GLY A 267 -22.15 25.01 -4.76
N ALA A 268 -21.99 23.93 -5.53
CA ALA A 268 -22.83 22.75 -5.46
C ALA A 268 -22.53 21.88 -4.23
N LEU A 269 -21.26 21.72 -3.84
CA LEU A 269 -20.82 20.82 -2.78
C LEU A 269 -21.61 20.98 -1.46
N PRO A 270 -21.75 22.20 -0.88
CA PRO A 270 -22.51 22.38 0.37
C PRO A 270 -23.99 22.02 0.28
N SER A 271 -24.58 21.98 -0.93
CA SER A 271 -25.99 21.66 -1.14
C SER A 271 -26.27 20.16 -1.25
N LEU A 272 -25.22 19.32 -1.34
CA LEU A 272 -25.34 17.87 -1.51
C LEU A 272 -25.69 17.13 -0.22
N GLY A 273 -25.67 17.82 0.93
CA GLY A 273 -25.97 17.21 2.23
C GLY A 273 -24.88 16.24 2.71
N LEU A 274 -23.64 16.43 2.28
CA LEU A 274 -22.48 15.64 2.72
C LEU A 274 -22.21 15.86 4.21
N GLU A 275 -22.01 14.78 4.95
CA GLU A 275 -21.69 14.80 6.38
C GLU A 275 -20.35 15.52 6.62
N CYS A 276 -19.35 15.27 5.77
CA CYS A 276 -18.03 15.92 5.86
C CYS A 276 -18.09 17.45 5.69
N LEU A 277 -19.18 17.97 5.10
CA LEU A 277 -19.43 19.39 4.89
C LEU A 277 -20.49 19.97 5.82
N CYS A 278 -20.94 19.21 6.83
CA CYS A 278 -21.94 19.70 7.78
C CYS A 278 -21.42 20.98 8.48
N GLY A 279 -22.20 22.07 8.38
CA GLY A 279 -21.83 23.38 8.91
C GLY A 279 -20.99 24.27 7.97
N ALA A 280 -20.45 23.72 6.87
CA ALA A 280 -19.75 24.49 5.85
C ALA A 280 -20.71 25.36 5.01
N GLY A 281 -20.18 26.44 4.42
CA GLY A 281 -20.91 27.31 3.48
C GLY A 281 -21.65 28.50 4.07
N LYS A 282 -21.98 28.51 5.38
CA LYS A 282 -22.60 29.69 6.05
C LYS A 282 -21.58 30.64 6.69
N LYS A 283 -20.48 30.10 7.22
CA LYS A 283 -19.41 30.87 7.90
C LYS A 283 -17.99 30.36 7.54
N THR A 284 -17.86 29.07 7.28
CA THR A 284 -16.62 28.40 6.86
C THR A 284 -16.62 28.13 5.36
N ALA A 285 -15.49 28.40 4.71
CA ALA A 285 -15.36 28.26 3.26
C ALA A 285 -15.03 26.81 2.90
N VAL A 286 -15.77 26.24 1.94
CA VAL A 286 -15.32 25.05 1.21
C VAL A 286 -14.31 25.50 0.17
N THR A 287 -13.17 24.83 0.12
CA THR A 287 -12.15 25.04 -0.90
C THR A 287 -12.22 23.89 -1.89
N VAL A 288 -12.21 24.22 -3.18
CA VAL A 288 -12.18 23.25 -4.27
C VAL A 288 -11.11 23.70 -5.25
N ALA A 289 -10.29 22.77 -5.73
CA ALA A 289 -9.33 23.01 -6.80
C ALA A 289 -9.43 21.89 -7.83
N ALA A 290 -9.30 22.24 -9.11
CA ALA A 290 -9.22 21.23 -10.15
C ALA A 290 -7.86 20.51 -10.03
N CYS A 291 -7.88 19.20 -10.14
CA CYS A 291 -6.67 18.38 -10.14
C CYS A 291 -6.66 17.45 -11.36
N PRO A 292 -5.48 17.06 -11.88
CA PRO A 292 -5.41 16.07 -12.93
C PRO A 292 -5.65 14.65 -12.37
N PRO A 293 -6.08 13.68 -13.20
CA PRO A 293 -6.45 12.34 -12.75
C PRO A 293 -5.30 11.56 -12.11
N ASP A 294 -4.05 11.82 -12.50
CA ASP A 294 -2.85 11.24 -11.90
C ASP A 294 -2.62 11.74 -10.47
N GLN A 295 -2.94 12.99 -10.16
CA GLN A 295 -2.94 13.47 -8.78
C GLN A 295 -4.02 12.76 -7.94
N ALA A 296 -5.23 12.60 -8.47
CA ALA A 296 -6.29 11.86 -7.77
C ALA A 296 -5.88 10.40 -7.52
N TRP A 297 -5.28 9.73 -8.51
CA TRP A 297 -4.75 8.38 -8.36
C TRP A 297 -3.65 8.31 -7.30
N ARG A 298 -2.68 9.25 -7.30
CA ARG A 298 -1.58 9.28 -6.32
C ARG A 298 -2.09 9.36 -4.88
N VAL A 299 -3.12 10.19 -4.63
CA VAL A 299 -3.76 10.28 -3.31
C VAL A 299 -4.39 8.94 -2.90
N LEU A 300 -5.18 8.33 -3.79
CA LEU A 300 -5.81 7.02 -3.54
C LEU A 300 -4.78 5.91 -3.33
N PHE A 301 -3.76 5.86 -4.18
CA PHE A 301 -2.68 4.87 -4.11
C PHE A 301 -1.89 4.99 -2.82
N ALA A 302 -1.52 6.20 -2.43
CA ALA A 302 -0.79 6.42 -1.18
C ALA A 302 -1.66 5.98 0.00
N ALA A 303 -2.91 6.46 0.11
CA ALA A 303 -3.82 6.08 1.19
C ALA A 303 -3.96 4.57 1.38
N ALA A 304 -4.08 3.82 0.27
CA ALA A 304 -4.19 2.36 0.30
C ALA A 304 -2.86 1.67 0.64
N SER A 305 -1.74 2.11 0.05
CA SER A 305 -0.45 1.41 0.13
C SER A 305 0.31 1.70 1.42
N THR A 306 0.20 2.91 1.98
CA THR A 306 0.88 3.34 3.21
C THR A 306 -0.01 3.19 4.44
N GLY A 307 -1.30 3.44 4.28
CA GLY A 307 -2.30 3.31 5.33
C GLY A 307 -2.65 4.61 6.03
N GLY A 308 -3.46 4.45 7.08
CA GLY A 308 -3.98 5.49 7.94
C GLY A 308 -2.98 5.91 9.03
N ALA A 309 -3.44 6.66 10.03
CA ALA A 309 -2.61 7.18 11.11
C ALA A 309 -2.06 6.07 12.02
N TYR A 310 -2.84 5.01 12.25
CA TYR A 310 -2.51 3.96 13.22
C TYR A 310 -2.40 2.56 12.61
N ASN A 311 -2.31 2.44 11.28
CA ASN A 311 -2.23 1.15 10.63
C ASN A 311 -1.12 1.06 9.59
N HIS A 312 -1.03 -0.11 8.97
CA HIS A 312 -0.22 -0.31 7.78
C HIS A 312 -1.13 -0.49 6.57
N GLY A 313 -0.80 0.19 5.48
CA GLY A 313 -1.44 -0.01 4.19
C GLY A 313 -1.15 -1.37 3.58
N VAL A 314 -1.89 -1.69 2.53
CA VAL A 314 -1.86 -3.00 1.84
C VAL A 314 -0.69 -3.16 0.86
N ARG A 315 0.34 -2.30 0.96
CA ARG A 315 1.53 -2.24 0.09
C ARG A 315 1.20 -1.88 -1.36
N GLY A 316 2.22 -1.76 -2.20
CA GLY A 316 2.09 -1.20 -3.55
C GLY A 316 1.18 -2.03 -4.44
N ALA A 317 1.35 -3.36 -4.50
CA ALA A 317 0.56 -4.19 -5.41
C ALA A 317 -0.97 -4.13 -5.14
N TYR A 318 -1.40 -4.35 -3.90
CA TYR A 318 -2.82 -4.25 -3.54
C TYR A 318 -3.29 -2.80 -3.40
N GLY A 319 -2.40 -1.86 -3.04
CA GLY A 319 -2.70 -0.43 -3.04
C GLY A 319 -3.02 0.07 -4.45
N ARG A 320 -2.29 -0.40 -5.45
CA ARG A 320 -2.57 -0.18 -6.88
C ARG A 320 -3.96 -0.70 -7.24
N LEU A 321 -4.28 -1.94 -6.86
CA LEU A 321 -5.62 -2.52 -7.10
C LEU A 321 -6.74 -1.69 -6.46
N ALA A 322 -6.57 -1.31 -5.20
CA ALA A 322 -7.54 -0.52 -4.47
C ALA A 322 -7.75 0.87 -5.09
N ALA A 323 -6.66 1.54 -5.49
CA ALA A 323 -6.71 2.83 -6.17
C ALA A 323 -7.44 2.75 -7.52
N TRP A 324 -7.19 1.72 -8.32
CA TRP A 324 -7.92 1.49 -9.58
C TRP A 324 -9.41 1.26 -9.34
N ARG A 325 -9.77 0.51 -8.29
CA ARG A 325 -11.18 0.30 -7.91
C ARG A 325 -11.86 1.62 -7.52
N SER A 326 -11.21 2.42 -6.67
CA SER A 326 -11.70 3.76 -6.30
C SER A 326 -11.84 4.69 -7.50
N LEU A 327 -10.86 4.76 -8.39
CA LEU A 327 -10.95 5.56 -9.63
C LEU A 327 -12.12 5.11 -10.51
N ALA A 328 -12.33 3.80 -10.64
CA ALA A 328 -13.42 3.28 -11.44
C ALA A 328 -14.79 3.61 -10.82
N GLY A 329 -14.93 3.52 -9.50
CA GLY A 329 -16.13 3.94 -8.77
C GLY A 329 -16.41 5.44 -8.92
N LEU A 330 -15.38 6.27 -8.77
CA LEU A 330 -15.48 7.73 -8.90
C LEU A 330 -15.84 8.15 -10.33
N SER A 331 -15.20 7.59 -11.35
CA SER A 331 -15.47 7.89 -12.76
C SER A 331 -16.78 7.26 -13.29
N GLY A 332 -17.33 6.30 -12.55
CA GLY A 332 -18.54 5.56 -12.94
C GLY A 332 -18.28 4.57 -14.08
N ALA A 333 -17.07 4.02 -14.17
CA ALA A 333 -16.73 2.97 -15.12
C ALA A 333 -17.41 1.64 -14.72
N ALA A 334 -17.64 0.75 -15.69
CA ALA A 334 -18.25 -0.55 -15.46
C ALA A 334 -17.43 -1.40 -14.45
N GLU A 335 -18.11 -2.30 -13.73
CA GLU A 335 -17.49 -3.11 -12.68
C GLU A 335 -16.46 -4.11 -13.20
N THR A 336 -16.78 -4.76 -14.32
CA THR A 336 -15.96 -5.82 -14.93
C THR A 336 -15.29 -5.39 -16.24
N GLY A 337 -15.15 -4.08 -16.46
CA GLY A 337 -14.51 -3.55 -17.66
C GLY A 337 -12.99 -3.74 -17.60
N PRO A 338 -12.32 -3.92 -18.76
CA PRO A 338 -10.86 -3.92 -18.82
C PRO A 338 -10.29 -2.58 -18.32
N ALA A 339 -9.08 -2.61 -17.79
CA ALA A 339 -8.41 -1.43 -17.24
C ALA A 339 -8.30 -0.27 -18.25
N GLU A 340 -8.16 -0.56 -19.54
CA GLU A 340 -8.13 0.46 -20.61
C GLU A 340 -9.44 1.26 -20.71
N GLU A 341 -10.59 0.62 -20.51
CA GLU A 341 -11.90 1.29 -20.50
C GLU A 341 -12.06 2.17 -19.26
N VAL A 342 -11.60 1.67 -18.10
CA VAL A 342 -11.56 2.46 -16.86
C VAL A 342 -10.67 3.69 -17.06
N GLU A 343 -9.50 3.51 -17.64
CA GLU A 343 -8.53 4.57 -17.90
C GLU A 343 -9.09 5.64 -18.84
N ALA A 344 -9.70 5.24 -19.96
CA ALA A 344 -10.37 6.15 -20.88
C ALA A 344 -11.46 6.95 -20.16
N ARG A 345 -12.28 6.27 -19.35
CA ARG A 345 -13.35 6.93 -18.59
C ARG A 345 -12.83 7.91 -17.55
N VAL A 346 -11.77 7.56 -16.83
CA VAL A 346 -11.10 8.42 -15.85
C VAL A 346 -10.60 9.71 -16.52
N ARG A 347 -10.04 9.63 -17.74
CA ARG A 347 -9.54 10.81 -18.47
C ARG A 347 -10.62 11.75 -18.96
N GLU A 348 -11.81 11.25 -19.25
CA GLU A 348 -12.92 12.11 -19.69
C GLU A 348 -13.59 12.85 -18.52
N CYS A 349 -13.40 12.38 -17.29
CA CYS A 349 -13.94 13.02 -16.08
C CYS A 349 -13.20 14.31 -15.73
N ALA A 350 -13.93 15.27 -15.15
CA ALA A 350 -13.32 16.40 -14.48
C ALA A 350 -13.08 16.07 -13.01
N TRP A 351 -11.86 16.25 -12.53
CA TRP A 351 -11.41 15.89 -11.19
C TRP A 351 -11.12 17.13 -10.36
N TYR A 352 -11.47 17.06 -9.08
CA TYR A 352 -11.18 18.13 -8.13
C TYR A 352 -10.82 17.55 -6.78
N ASP A 353 -9.87 18.19 -6.10
CA ASP A 353 -9.69 18.06 -4.66
C ASP A 353 -10.55 19.09 -3.94
N PHE A 354 -11.02 18.74 -2.75
CA PHE A 354 -11.73 19.66 -1.88
C PHE A 354 -11.36 19.47 -0.42
N ASP A 355 -11.57 20.52 0.35
CA ASP A 355 -11.33 20.59 1.79
C ASP A 355 -12.32 21.60 2.40
N ALA A 356 -12.61 21.48 3.68
CA ALA A 356 -13.49 22.38 4.41
C ALA A 356 -13.09 22.49 5.88
N GLU A 357 -13.25 23.68 6.46
CA GLU A 357 -13.09 23.88 7.90
C GLU A 357 -14.35 23.39 8.64
N THR A 358 -14.44 22.07 8.84
CA THR A 358 -15.50 21.36 9.58
C THR A 358 -14.90 20.48 10.67
N SER A 359 -15.72 19.92 11.56
CA SER A 359 -15.28 18.91 12.54
C SER A 359 -15.06 17.51 11.94
N TRP A 360 -15.11 17.41 10.61
CA TRP A 360 -14.78 16.20 9.89
C TRP A 360 -13.33 16.22 9.46
N PHE A 361 -12.86 17.32 8.86
CA PHE A 361 -11.48 17.49 8.45
C PHE A 361 -10.67 18.09 9.60
N GLU A 362 -9.79 17.28 10.20
CA GLU A 362 -8.95 17.70 11.32
C GLU A 362 -7.69 18.48 10.86
N ARG A 363 -7.57 18.71 9.55
CA ARG A 363 -6.45 19.37 8.86
C ARG A 363 -5.12 18.65 9.11
N VAL A 364 -5.20 17.34 9.18
CA VAL A 364 -4.07 16.44 9.41
C VAL A 364 -3.59 15.84 8.10
N ALA A 365 -2.47 15.14 8.14
CA ALA A 365 -1.88 14.53 6.96
C ALA A 365 -2.72 13.37 6.38
N TRP A 366 -3.85 13.01 6.98
CA TRP A 366 -4.78 11.95 6.58
C TRP A 366 -6.15 12.48 6.14
N ASP A 367 -6.27 13.73 5.71
CA ASP A 367 -7.51 14.24 5.13
C ASP A 367 -7.51 14.10 3.61
N ILE A 368 -8.60 13.54 3.08
CA ILE A 368 -8.86 13.35 1.65
C ILE A 368 -10.24 13.90 1.32
N GLY A 369 -10.31 14.81 0.35
CA GLY A 369 -11.53 15.16 -0.35
C GLY A 369 -11.28 15.09 -1.85
N LEU A 370 -11.89 14.13 -2.52
CA LEU A 370 -11.82 13.94 -3.96
C LEU A 370 -13.21 13.89 -4.56
N LEU A 371 -13.37 14.52 -5.72
CA LEU A 371 -14.61 14.44 -6.48
C LEU A 371 -14.34 14.27 -7.98
N ALA A 372 -15.24 13.54 -8.63
CA ALA A 372 -15.23 13.33 -10.07
C ALA A 372 -16.59 13.71 -10.66
N VAL A 373 -16.57 14.54 -11.70
CA VAL A 373 -17.75 14.88 -12.49
C VAL A 373 -17.66 14.15 -13.83
N SER A 374 -18.71 13.42 -14.17
CA SER A 374 -18.76 12.65 -15.42
C SER A 374 -18.68 13.55 -16.66
N PRO A 375 -18.35 13.01 -17.85
CA PRO A 375 -18.15 13.81 -19.06
C PRO A 375 -19.42 14.56 -19.50
N GLY A 376 -20.59 13.93 -19.34
CA GLY A 376 -21.90 14.57 -19.55
C GLY A 376 -22.30 15.54 -18.43
N ARG A 377 -21.47 15.69 -17.39
CA ARG A 377 -21.63 16.57 -16.23
C ARG A 377 -22.95 16.36 -15.48
N ARG A 378 -23.54 15.17 -15.59
CA ARG A 378 -24.82 14.78 -14.98
C ARG A 378 -24.68 13.78 -13.85
N ARG A 379 -23.46 13.34 -13.55
CA ARG A 379 -23.12 12.49 -12.41
C ARG A 379 -21.93 13.10 -11.69
N LEU A 380 -22.02 13.19 -10.37
CA LEU A 380 -20.95 13.63 -9.48
C LEU A 380 -20.72 12.53 -8.46
N ALA A 381 -19.47 12.12 -8.26
CA ALA A 381 -19.10 11.17 -7.21
C ALA A 381 -18.09 11.83 -6.26
N VAL A 382 -18.20 11.51 -4.98
CA VAL A 382 -17.40 12.09 -3.89
C VAL A 382 -16.79 10.97 -3.07
N LEU A 383 -15.52 11.15 -2.72
CA LEU A 383 -14.86 10.46 -1.63
C LEU A 383 -14.33 11.51 -0.65
N ALA A 384 -14.80 11.47 0.59
CA ALA A 384 -14.16 12.13 1.71
C ALA A 384 -13.67 11.08 2.71
N ALA A 385 -12.45 11.23 3.21
CA ALA A 385 -11.90 10.35 4.24
C ALA A 385 -11.00 11.13 5.19
N THR A 386 -11.01 10.76 6.47
CA THR A 386 -10.12 11.28 7.50
C THR A 386 -9.72 10.14 8.44
N ASP A 387 -8.50 10.16 8.97
CA ASP A 387 -8.05 9.20 9.99
C ASP A 387 -7.12 9.86 11.01
N THR A 388 -7.60 10.00 12.24
CA THR A 388 -6.92 10.62 13.38
C THR A 388 -7.75 10.42 14.65
N ASP A 389 -7.19 10.71 15.82
CA ASP A 389 -7.82 10.63 17.15
C ASP A 389 -8.87 11.71 17.46
#